data_AF-A0AAV5KJU2-F1
#
_entry.id   AF-A0AAV5KJU2-F1
#
_cell.length_a   1.000
_cell.length_b   1.000
_cell.length_c   1.000
_cell.angle_alpha   90.00
_cell.angle_beta   90.00
_cell.angle_gamma   90.00
#
_symmetry.space_group_name_H-M   'P 1'
#
loop_
_entity.id
_entity.type
_entity.pdbx_description
1 polymer ?
#
loop_
_entity_poly.entity_id
_entity_poly.type
_entity_poly.pdbx_seq_one_letter_code
_entity_poly.pdbx_strand_id
1 'polypeptide(L)'
;MKRGRDLLKRINKTFATLQNHMPQVPMDASERYCYSPRLRWNPEVEDYFVKAYGPLHFAKISEALTRPSCYSCIRVNTLKCTSDSVMEKLQKIIINLGPGNGIEGVNSSETDAGGSLDVSENQSRVKNGLISKCDIPGLDYVVFVKGCGPHVIDYGYTPDKPPKEVLVSRKCAEAVLRGAQSPDTVAASSSFKIRHLSSRSSL
;
A
#
# COMPACT_ATOMS: atom_id res chain seq x y z
N MET A 1 -29.49 -46.00 -9.20
CA MET A 1 -28.90 -44.66 -8.97
C MET A 1 -27.54 -44.79 -8.25
N LYS A 2 -26.41 -44.86 -8.98
CA LYS A 2 -25.05 -44.96 -8.39
C LYS A 2 -23.97 -44.30 -9.27
N ARG A 3 -24.20 -43.11 -9.85
CA ARG A 3 -23.21 -42.42 -10.72
C ARG A 3 -22.65 -41.10 -10.18
N GLY A 4 -23.04 -40.65 -8.99
CA GLY A 4 -22.61 -39.36 -8.43
C GLY A 4 -21.47 -39.38 -7.40
N ARG A 5 -21.13 -40.55 -6.82
CA ARG A 5 -20.21 -40.62 -5.65
C ARG A 5 -18.74 -40.82 -6.01
N ASP A 6 -18.44 -41.27 -7.23
CA ASP A 6 -17.06 -41.56 -7.65
C ASP A 6 -16.30 -40.32 -8.16
N LEU A 7 -17.02 -39.28 -8.59
CA LEU A 7 -16.41 -38.03 -9.06
C LEU A 7 -15.75 -37.25 -7.90
N LEU A 8 -16.43 -37.19 -6.74
CA LEU A 8 -15.94 -36.50 -5.54
C LEU A 8 -14.71 -37.19 -4.92
N LYS A 9 -14.62 -38.52 -4.99
CA LYS A 9 -13.43 -39.26 -4.53
C LYS A 9 -12.21 -39.03 -5.42
N ARG A 10 -12.41 -38.78 -6.73
CA ARG A 10 -11.32 -38.45 -7.66
C ARG A 10 -10.73 -37.06 -7.39
N ILE A 11 -11.57 -36.06 -7.10
CA ILE A 11 -11.13 -34.69 -6.79
C ILE A 11 -10.31 -34.65 -5.49
N ASN A 12 -10.73 -35.41 -4.46
CA ASN A 12 -10.00 -35.43 -3.18
C ASN A 12 -8.64 -36.15 -3.27
N LYS A 13 -8.45 -37.06 -4.23
CA LYS A 13 -7.15 -37.70 -4.46
C LYS A 13 -6.16 -36.81 -5.22
N THR A 14 -6.62 -35.93 -6.11
CA THR A 14 -5.73 -35.00 -6.81
C THR A 14 -5.19 -33.92 -5.87
N PHE A 15 -5.95 -33.48 -4.88
CA PHE A 15 -5.48 -32.50 -3.88
C PHE A 15 -4.51 -33.10 -2.85
N ALA A 16 -4.64 -34.38 -2.50
CA ALA A 16 -3.74 -35.03 -1.54
C ALA A 16 -2.35 -35.35 -2.12
N THR A 17 -2.21 -35.42 -3.45
CA THR A 17 -0.93 -35.80 -4.10
C THR A 17 -0.03 -34.60 -4.43
N LEU A 18 -0.42 -33.37 -4.05
CA LEU A 18 0.44 -32.17 -4.11
C LEU A 18 1.08 -31.83 -2.75
N GLN A 19 1.00 -32.72 -1.76
CA GLN A 19 1.87 -32.70 -0.59
C GLN A 19 3.23 -33.38 -0.85
N ASN A 20 3.72 -33.32 -2.10
CA ASN A 20 5.15 -33.49 -2.32
C ASN A 20 5.83 -32.27 -1.73
N HIS A 21 6.41 -32.50 -0.55
CA HIS A 21 7.53 -31.78 0.04
C HIS A 21 8.23 -30.94 -1.03
N MET A 22 7.93 -29.63 -1.10
CA MET A 22 8.83 -28.74 -1.82
C MET A 22 10.18 -28.91 -1.13
N PRO A 23 11.27 -29.15 -1.88
CA PRO A 23 12.59 -28.94 -1.31
C PRO A 23 12.58 -27.51 -0.78
N GLN A 24 12.82 -27.37 0.52
CA GLN A 24 13.05 -26.10 1.19
C GLN A 24 14.35 -25.56 0.60
N VAL A 25 14.28 -25.01 -0.61
CA VAL A 25 15.28 -24.07 -1.07
C VAL A 25 15.27 -22.97 -0.01
N PRO A 26 16.40 -22.65 0.63
CA PRO A 26 16.46 -21.50 1.51
C PRO A 26 16.21 -20.28 0.63
N MET A 27 14.95 -19.90 0.51
CA MET A 27 14.54 -18.69 -0.17
C MET A 27 14.98 -17.57 0.75
N ASP A 28 15.83 -16.68 0.24
CA ASP A 28 16.31 -15.54 1.02
C ASP A 28 15.09 -14.75 1.52
N ALA A 29 15.04 -14.50 2.83
CA ALA A 29 13.93 -13.77 3.46
C ALA A 29 13.77 -12.36 2.83
N SER A 30 14.88 -11.79 2.34
CA SER A 30 14.93 -10.53 1.61
C SER A 30 14.12 -10.57 0.31
N GLU A 31 14.06 -11.72 -0.37
CA GLU A 31 13.26 -11.90 -1.58
C GLU A 31 11.78 -12.13 -1.25
N ARG A 32 11.46 -12.77 -0.13
CA ARG A 32 10.07 -13.11 0.25
C ARG A 32 9.27 -11.89 0.71
N TYR A 33 9.89 -10.98 1.46
CA TYR A 33 9.22 -9.83 2.08
C TYR A 33 9.57 -8.50 1.40
N CYS A 34 9.74 -8.51 0.07
CA CYS A 34 9.96 -7.30 -0.72
C CYS A 34 8.72 -6.94 -1.57
N TYR A 35 8.50 -5.64 -1.77
CA TYR A 35 7.45 -5.16 -2.67
C TYR A 35 7.96 -5.15 -4.12
N SER A 36 7.75 -6.25 -4.85
CA SER A 36 8.08 -6.38 -6.28
C SER A 36 6.88 -6.92 -7.09
N PRO A 37 5.76 -6.18 -7.17
CA PRO A 37 4.58 -6.60 -7.93
C PRO A 37 4.89 -6.76 -9.42
N ARG A 38 4.26 -7.74 -10.06
CA ARG A 38 4.33 -7.95 -11.52
C ARG A 38 2.92 -8.04 -12.08
N LEU A 39 2.62 -7.21 -13.07
CA LEU A 39 1.36 -7.26 -13.79
C LEU A 39 1.44 -8.37 -14.84
N ARG A 40 0.49 -9.31 -14.79
CA ARG A 40 0.37 -10.38 -15.79
C ARG A 40 -0.84 -10.08 -16.65
N TRP A 41 -0.59 -9.80 -17.92
CA TRP A 41 -1.64 -9.56 -18.90
C TRP A 41 -2.15 -10.87 -19.49
N ASN A 42 -3.37 -10.83 -19.99
CA ASN A 42 -3.81 -11.84 -20.95
C ASN A 42 -2.98 -11.63 -22.24
N PRO A 43 -2.40 -12.69 -22.85
CA PRO A 43 -1.58 -12.57 -24.06
C PRO A 43 -2.23 -11.78 -25.20
N GLU A 44 -3.53 -11.94 -25.44
CA GLU A 44 -4.25 -11.22 -26.50
C GLU A 44 -4.36 -9.72 -26.20
N VAL A 45 -4.52 -9.37 -24.92
CA VAL A 45 -4.59 -7.99 -24.45
C VAL A 45 -3.21 -7.33 -24.50
N GLU A 46 -2.17 -8.06 -24.15
CA GLU A 46 -0.79 -7.63 -24.28
C GLU A 46 -0.44 -7.36 -25.74
N ASP A 47 -0.73 -8.28 -26.66
CA ASP A 47 -0.48 -8.10 -28.10
C ASP A 47 -1.20 -6.85 -28.64
N TYR A 48 -2.48 -6.67 -28.27
CA TYR A 48 -3.25 -5.48 -28.64
C TYR A 48 -2.57 -4.18 -28.19
N PHE A 49 -2.15 -4.09 -26.92
CA PHE A 49 -1.54 -2.87 -26.40
C PHE A 49 -0.10 -2.66 -26.89
N VAL A 50 0.67 -3.73 -27.08
CA VAL A 50 1.99 -3.67 -27.71
C VAL A 50 1.87 -3.12 -29.13
N LYS A 51 0.85 -3.53 -29.89
CA LYS A 51 0.58 -3.00 -31.23
C LYS A 51 0.14 -1.53 -31.21
N ALA A 52 -0.66 -1.11 -30.23
CA ALA A 52 -1.19 0.25 -30.14
C ALA A 52 -0.14 1.27 -29.64
N TYR A 53 0.64 0.92 -28.63
CA TYR A 53 1.56 1.84 -27.95
C TYR A 53 3.04 1.58 -28.26
N GLY A 54 3.36 0.42 -28.83
CA GLY A 54 4.73 -0.08 -28.96
C GLY A 54 5.21 -0.80 -27.69
N PRO A 55 6.10 -1.80 -27.83
CA PRO A 55 6.51 -2.67 -26.71
C PRO A 55 7.19 -1.90 -25.57
N LEU A 56 8.06 -0.93 -25.90
CA LEU A 56 8.79 -0.14 -24.90
C LEU A 56 7.86 0.77 -24.09
N HIS A 57 6.89 1.41 -24.74
CA HIS A 57 5.95 2.30 -24.06
C HIS A 57 4.96 1.50 -23.22
N PHE A 58 4.46 0.38 -23.75
CA PHE A 58 3.58 -0.50 -23.01
C PHE A 58 4.25 -1.15 -21.80
N ALA A 59 5.54 -1.47 -21.87
CA ALA A 59 6.30 -1.94 -20.71
C ALA A 59 6.32 -0.89 -19.58
N LYS A 60 6.54 0.39 -19.90
CA LYS A 60 6.50 1.49 -18.93
C LYS A 60 5.10 1.67 -18.31
N ILE A 61 4.05 1.57 -19.13
CA ILE A 61 2.66 1.60 -18.65
C ILE A 61 2.41 0.42 -17.69
N SER A 62 2.81 -0.78 -18.08
CA SER A 62 2.64 -1.99 -17.28
C SER A 62 3.36 -1.88 -15.93
N GLU A 63 4.58 -1.36 -15.93
CA GLU A 63 5.32 -1.10 -14.68
C GLU A 63 4.59 -0.07 -13.82
N ALA A 64 4.17 1.06 -14.38
CA ALA A 64 3.48 2.11 -13.64
C ALA A 64 2.18 1.61 -12.99
N LEU A 65 1.43 0.74 -13.68
CA LEU A 65 0.18 0.16 -13.18
C LEU A 65 0.37 -0.83 -12.01
N THR A 66 1.60 -1.30 -11.75
CA THR A 66 1.87 -2.13 -10.58
C THR A 66 1.88 -1.36 -9.27
N ARG A 67 1.95 -0.02 -9.32
CA ARG A 67 2.03 0.85 -8.16
C ARG A 67 0.73 1.66 -8.01
N PRO A 68 0.22 1.86 -6.78
CA PRO A 68 -0.88 2.77 -6.56
C PRO A 68 -0.46 4.21 -6.92
N SER A 69 -1.45 5.07 -7.21
CA SER A 69 -1.19 6.50 -7.37
C SER A 69 -0.52 7.05 -6.12
N CYS A 70 0.54 7.85 -6.30
CA CYS A 70 1.19 8.57 -5.22
C CYS A 70 0.40 9.81 -4.75
N TYR A 71 -0.80 10.03 -5.32
CA TYR A 71 -1.72 11.09 -4.92
C TYR A 71 -3.13 10.56 -4.77
N SER A 72 -3.80 11.02 -3.71
CA SER A 72 -5.24 10.91 -3.54
C SER A 72 -5.90 12.20 -4.01
N CYS A 73 -6.80 12.09 -5.00
CA CYS A 73 -7.51 13.23 -5.58
C CYS A 73 -8.87 13.38 -4.89
N ILE A 74 -9.14 14.57 -4.35
CA ILE A 74 -10.37 14.88 -3.62
C ILE A 74 -11.13 15.97 -4.36
N ARG A 75 -12.37 15.66 -4.74
CA ARG A 75 -13.31 16.66 -5.25
C ARG A 75 -13.97 17.39 -4.07
N VAL A 76 -13.73 18.67 -3.95
CA VAL A 76 -14.36 19.55 -2.96
C VAL A 76 -15.81 19.81 -3.36
N ASN A 77 -16.71 19.67 -2.38
CA ASN A 77 -18.09 20.08 -2.56
C ASN A 77 -18.22 21.59 -2.36
N THR A 78 -18.07 22.35 -3.44
CA THR A 78 -18.07 23.81 -3.44
C THR A 78 -19.42 24.45 -3.08
N LEU A 79 -20.50 23.67 -3.04
CA LEU A 79 -21.79 24.12 -2.51
C LEU A 79 -21.82 24.22 -0.97
N LYS A 80 -20.86 23.56 -0.30
CA LYS A 80 -20.80 23.50 1.18
C LYS A 80 -19.54 24.14 1.76
N CYS A 81 -18.42 24.09 1.06
CA CYS A 81 -17.15 24.63 1.55
C CYS A 81 -16.20 25.01 0.42
N THR A 82 -15.21 25.84 0.74
CA THR A 82 -14.13 26.19 -0.19
C THR A 82 -12.99 25.19 -0.13
N SER A 83 -12.18 25.12 -1.18
CA SER A 83 -10.98 24.27 -1.22
C SER A 83 -10.01 24.62 -0.09
N ASP A 84 -9.83 25.90 0.23
CA ASP A 84 -8.96 26.34 1.33
C ASP A 84 -9.44 25.81 2.69
N SER A 85 -10.75 25.89 2.97
CA SER A 85 -11.31 25.37 4.21
C SER A 85 -11.13 23.85 4.32
N VAL A 86 -11.22 23.12 3.21
CA VAL A 86 -10.94 21.68 3.17
C VAL A 86 -9.47 21.41 3.43
N MET A 87 -8.56 22.16 2.80
CA MET A 87 -7.12 22.01 3.01
C MET A 87 -6.74 22.22 4.48
N GLU A 88 -7.23 23.27 5.12
CA GLU A 88 -6.99 23.51 6.54
C GLU A 88 -7.49 22.37 7.43
N LYS A 89 -8.68 21.82 7.13
CA LYS A 89 -9.24 20.67 7.86
C LYS A 89 -8.38 19.42 7.67
N LEU A 90 -7.96 19.14 6.44
CA LEU A 90 -7.11 17.99 6.14
C LEU A 90 -5.74 18.13 6.81
N GLN A 91 -5.13 19.32 6.80
CA GLN A 91 -3.88 19.59 7.51
C GLN A 91 -4.03 19.31 9.01
N LYS A 92 -5.11 19.79 9.64
CA LYS A 92 -5.41 19.50 11.05
C LYS A 92 -5.55 18.01 11.31
N ILE A 93 -6.27 17.27 10.45
CA ILE A 93 -6.42 15.82 10.56
C ILE A 93 -5.04 15.15 10.50
N ILE A 94 -4.21 15.48 9.51
CA ILE A 94 -2.89 14.86 9.34
C ILE A 94 -1.98 15.15 10.54
N ILE A 95 -1.99 16.38 11.06
CA ILE A 95 -1.23 16.75 12.27
C ILE A 95 -1.73 15.95 13.48
N ASN A 96 -3.04 15.81 13.64
CA ASN A 96 -3.65 15.09 14.75
C ASN A 96 -3.42 13.58 14.68
N LEU A 97 -3.25 13.00 13.48
CA LEU A 97 -2.87 11.60 13.33
C LEU A 97 -1.41 11.35 13.76
N GLY A 98 -0.57 12.39 13.78
CA GLY A 98 0.78 12.41 14.35
C GLY A 98 1.81 11.49 13.66
N PRO A 99 3.14 11.77 13.79
CA PRO A 99 4.20 10.89 13.31
C PRO A 99 4.31 9.56 14.09
N GLY A 100 3.59 9.43 15.22
CA GLY A 100 3.61 8.28 16.11
C GLY A 100 2.95 7.01 15.57
N ASN A 101 2.29 7.09 14.42
CA ASN A 101 1.88 5.94 13.60
C ASN A 101 2.75 5.89 12.32
N GLY A 102 4.05 5.69 12.49
CA GLY A 102 4.95 5.14 11.46
C GLY A 102 5.32 6.06 10.29
N ILE A 103 5.75 7.30 10.55
CA ILE A 103 6.40 8.12 9.52
C ILE A 103 7.77 8.59 10.03
N GLU A 104 8.75 7.66 10.02
CA GLU A 104 10.17 8.01 9.97
C GLU A 104 10.65 7.87 8.52
N GLY A 105 11.30 8.91 7.99
CA GLY A 105 11.86 8.88 6.65
C GLY A 105 12.02 10.24 5.99
N VAL A 106 12.52 11.25 6.71
CA VAL A 106 13.18 12.41 6.07
C VAL A 106 14.67 12.27 6.38
N ASN A 107 15.39 11.58 5.51
CA ASN A 107 16.85 11.70 5.46
C ASN A 107 17.15 12.90 4.56
N SER A 108 17.24 14.08 5.17
CA SER A 108 17.99 15.19 4.58
C SER A 108 19.45 14.93 4.90
N SER A 109 20.23 14.67 3.86
CA SER A 109 21.68 14.47 3.88
C SER A 109 22.41 15.47 4.77
N GLU A 110 23.20 14.96 5.72
CA GLU A 110 24.19 15.73 6.47
C GLU A 110 25.32 16.16 5.51
N THR A 111 25.54 17.48 5.42
CA THR A 111 26.86 18.06 5.19
C THR A 111 27.00 19.26 6.12
N ASP A 112 28.05 19.22 6.94
CA ASP A 112 28.44 20.19 7.96
C ASP A 112 28.58 21.62 7.43
N ALA A 113 28.09 22.59 8.20
CA ALA A 113 28.89 23.70 8.75
C ALA A 113 28.00 24.65 9.57
N GLY A 114 28.47 24.98 10.78
CA GLY A 114 27.70 25.67 11.81
C GLY A 114 27.12 27.04 11.45
N GLY A 115 26.01 27.36 12.14
CA GLY A 115 25.39 28.68 12.16
C GLY A 115 24.12 28.66 13.00
N SER A 116 24.16 29.29 14.17
CA SER A 116 22.99 29.57 15.00
C SER A 116 22.02 30.49 14.25
N LEU A 117 20.77 30.08 14.04
CA LEU A 117 19.58 30.95 14.12
C LEU A 117 18.26 30.17 13.91
N ASP A 118 17.31 30.48 14.79
CA ASP A 118 15.85 30.42 14.68
C ASP A 118 15.09 29.07 14.64
N VAL A 119 14.46 28.79 15.79
CA VAL A 119 13.48 27.73 16.02
C VAL A 119 12.09 28.27 15.65
N SER A 120 11.74 28.35 14.35
CA SER A 120 10.32 28.51 13.95
C SER A 120 9.91 28.32 12.48
N GLU A 121 10.81 28.15 11.51
CA GLU A 121 10.37 28.12 10.08
C GLU A 121 10.36 26.74 9.41
N ASN A 122 11.18 25.77 9.85
CA ASN A 122 11.34 24.50 9.11
C ASN A 122 10.18 23.50 9.26
N GLN A 123 9.29 23.66 10.23
CA GLN A 123 8.08 22.82 10.34
C GLN A 123 6.96 23.24 9.39
N SER A 124 6.99 24.45 8.82
CA SER A 124 5.92 24.97 7.96
C SER A 124 6.04 24.46 6.52
N ARG A 125 7.26 24.34 5.98
CA ARG A 125 7.51 23.88 4.60
C ARG A 125 7.19 22.40 4.39
N VAL A 126 7.43 21.55 5.38
CA VAL A 126 7.08 20.11 5.31
C VAL A 126 5.56 19.90 5.34
N LYS A 127 4.81 20.78 6.01
CA LYS A 127 3.33 20.70 6.12
C LYS A 127 2.61 21.19 4.85
N ASN A 128 3.20 22.14 4.12
CA ASN A 128 2.61 22.71 2.90
C ASN A 128 2.77 21.83 1.65
N GLY A 129 3.71 20.87 1.65
CA GLY A 129 3.97 20.02 0.47
C GLY A 129 3.08 18.78 0.34
N LEU A 130 2.31 18.43 1.38
CA LEU A 130 1.51 17.21 1.41
C LEU A 130 0.11 17.40 0.80
N ILE A 131 -0.42 18.63 0.85
CA ILE A 131 -1.74 18.96 0.31
C ILE A 131 -1.58 20.13 -0.65
N SER A 132 -2.06 19.99 -1.88
CA SER A 132 -1.99 21.03 -2.92
C SER A 132 -3.32 21.15 -3.65
N LYS A 133 -3.60 22.34 -4.20
CA LYS A 133 -4.70 22.53 -5.14
C LYS A 133 -4.31 22.01 -6.52
N CYS A 134 -5.30 21.73 -7.35
CA CYS A 134 -5.05 21.47 -8.76
C CYS A 134 -4.74 22.76 -9.50
N ASP A 135 -3.59 22.79 -10.19
CA ASP A 135 -3.15 23.95 -10.98
C ASP A 135 -3.81 24.01 -12.38
N ILE A 136 -4.67 23.04 -12.71
CA ILE A 136 -5.36 23.00 -14.01
C ILE A 136 -6.55 23.97 -13.97
N PRO A 137 -6.63 24.94 -14.91
CA PRO A 137 -7.75 25.88 -14.97
C PRO A 137 -9.11 25.19 -15.00
N GLY A 138 -10.04 25.65 -14.16
CA GLY A 138 -11.38 25.07 -14.05
C GLY A 138 -11.49 23.85 -13.15
N LEU A 139 -10.38 23.39 -12.54
CA LEU A 139 -10.34 22.33 -11.52
C LEU A 139 -10.00 22.88 -10.13
N ASP A 140 -10.33 24.14 -9.84
CA ASP A 140 -10.05 24.80 -8.55
C ASP A 140 -10.70 24.11 -7.35
N TYR A 141 -11.69 23.26 -7.61
CA TYR A 141 -12.39 22.42 -6.64
C TYR A 141 -11.69 21.08 -6.37
N VAL A 142 -10.54 20.80 -7.00
CA VAL A 142 -9.78 19.56 -6.79
C VAL A 142 -8.60 19.83 -5.86
N VAL A 143 -8.45 18.99 -4.84
CA VAL A 143 -7.34 19.01 -3.90
C VAL A 143 -6.62 17.67 -3.96
N PHE A 144 -5.30 17.70 -4.05
CA PHE A 144 -4.44 16.53 -4.01
C PHE A 144 -3.83 16.35 -2.63
N VAL A 145 -3.84 15.11 -2.14
CA VAL A 145 -3.09 14.69 -0.96
C VAL A 145 -2.00 13.74 -1.42
N LYS A 146 -0.74 14.12 -1.22
CA LYS A 146 0.42 13.30 -1.56
C LYS A 146 0.52 12.13 -0.59
N GLY A 147 0.58 10.92 -1.14
CA GLY A 147 0.88 9.70 -0.39
C GLY A 147 2.38 9.54 -0.15
N CYS A 148 2.73 8.59 0.71
CA CYS A 148 4.11 8.18 0.95
C CYS A 148 4.29 6.70 0.61
N GLY A 149 5.52 6.34 0.23
CA GLY A 149 5.91 4.98 -0.10
C GLY A 149 6.64 4.85 -1.44
N PRO A 150 7.14 3.65 -1.77
CA PRO A 150 7.10 2.44 -0.95
C PRO A 150 7.97 2.56 0.31
N HIS A 151 7.50 2.01 1.43
CA HIS A 151 8.24 2.02 2.70
C HIS A 151 9.02 0.73 2.86
N VAL A 152 10.27 0.84 3.30
CA VAL A 152 11.03 -0.31 3.77
C VAL A 152 10.52 -0.66 5.17
N ILE A 153 10.03 -1.89 5.33
CA ILE A 153 9.48 -2.38 6.58
C ILE A 153 10.42 -3.45 7.13
N ASP A 154 10.88 -3.25 8.37
CA ASP A 154 11.55 -4.32 9.11
C ASP A 154 10.48 -5.24 9.72
N TYR A 155 10.43 -6.47 9.23
CA TYR A 155 9.49 -7.49 9.72
C TYR A 155 9.99 -8.23 10.97
N GLY A 156 11.19 -7.90 11.48
CA GLY A 156 11.76 -8.50 12.69
C GLY A 156 12.02 -10.00 12.53
N TYR A 157 12.46 -10.41 11.34
CA TYR A 157 12.69 -11.83 11.04
C TYR A 157 13.80 -12.41 11.92
N THR A 158 13.48 -13.49 12.63
CA THR A 158 14.47 -14.31 13.34
C THR A 158 14.25 -15.78 12.96
N PRO A 159 15.31 -16.58 12.76
CA PRO A 159 15.19 -17.97 12.27
C PRO A 159 14.24 -18.83 13.11
N ASP A 160 14.23 -18.61 14.43
CA ASP A 160 13.41 -19.38 15.38
C ASP A 160 11.97 -18.85 15.53
N LYS A 161 11.67 -17.68 14.94
CA LYS A 161 10.37 -17.02 15.08
C LYS A 161 10.03 -16.20 13.83
N PRO A 162 9.41 -16.83 12.81
CA PRO A 162 9.02 -16.14 11.59
C PRO A 162 7.90 -15.11 11.85
N PRO A 163 7.79 -14.07 10.99
CA PRO A 163 6.71 -13.11 11.04
C PRO A 163 5.33 -13.76 10.94
N LYS A 164 4.32 -13.14 11.55
CA LYS A 164 2.93 -13.58 11.41
C LYS A 164 2.36 -13.08 10.10
N GLU A 165 1.80 -14.00 9.32
CA GLU A 165 1.28 -13.69 7.98
C GLU A 165 -0.25 -13.66 7.98
N VAL A 166 -0.79 -12.75 7.18
CA VAL A 166 -2.22 -12.63 6.86
C VAL A 166 -2.34 -12.54 5.34
N LEU A 167 -3.12 -13.45 4.76
CA LEU A 167 -3.48 -13.43 3.36
C LEU A 167 -4.82 -12.71 3.21
N VAL A 168 -4.88 -11.73 2.32
CA VAL A 168 -6.11 -11.01 1.98
C VAL A 168 -6.49 -11.25 0.53
N SER A 169 -7.73 -10.93 0.18
CA SER A 169 -8.18 -11.01 -1.22
C SER A 169 -7.45 -9.97 -2.07
N ARG A 170 -7.37 -10.17 -3.38
CA ARG A 170 -6.78 -9.19 -4.32
C ARG A 170 -7.37 -7.80 -4.13
N LYS A 171 -8.70 -7.69 -4.06
CA LYS A 171 -9.40 -6.41 -3.89
C LYS A 171 -9.10 -5.76 -2.55
N CYS A 172 -8.99 -6.55 -1.48
CA CYS A 172 -8.63 -6.05 -0.16
C CYS A 172 -7.18 -5.55 -0.14
N ALA A 173 -6.24 -6.31 -0.70
CA ALA A 173 -4.83 -5.88 -0.83
C ALA A 173 -4.71 -4.53 -1.54
N GLU A 174 -5.42 -4.36 -2.67
CA GLU A 174 -5.42 -3.10 -3.41
C GLU A 174 -6.03 -1.94 -2.63
N ALA A 175 -7.06 -2.19 -1.81
CA ALA A 175 -7.63 -1.17 -0.93
C ALA A 175 -6.66 -0.76 0.18
N VAL A 176 -5.95 -1.74 0.77
CA VAL A 176 -4.92 -1.49 1.79
C VAL A 176 -3.76 -0.67 1.23
N LEU A 177 -3.29 -0.98 0.02
CA LEU A 177 -2.26 -0.18 -0.66
C LEU A 177 -2.66 1.28 -0.90
N ARG A 178 -3.97 1.59 -0.88
CA ARG A 178 -4.52 2.95 -0.98
C ARG A 178 -4.84 3.58 0.39
N GLY A 179 -4.47 2.92 1.49
CA GLY A 179 -4.64 3.43 2.86
C GLY A 179 -5.92 2.99 3.57
N ALA A 180 -6.68 2.04 3.03
CA ALA A 180 -7.83 1.48 3.74
C ALA A 180 -7.40 0.54 4.88
N GLN A 181 -8.14 0.53 5.97
CA GLN A 181 -8.04 -0.54 6.97
C GLN A 181 -8.59 -1.85 6.38
N SER A 182 -7.98 -2.99 6.69
CA SER A 182 -8.39 -4.30 6.13
C SER A 182 -9.57 -4.94 6.88
N PRO A 183 -10.76 -5.10 6.27
CA PRO A 183 -11.84 -5.89 6.86
C PRO A 183 -11.77 -7.39 6.49
N ASP A 184 -11.21 -7.75 5.34
CA ASP A 184 -11.40 -9.07 4.73
C ASP A 184 -10.13 -9.92 4.70
N THR A 185 -9.98 -10.80 5.70
CA THR A 185 -8.92 -11.81 5.76
C THR A 185 -9.35 -13.11 5.07
N VAL A 186 -8.51 -13.61 4.15
CA VAL A 186 -8.71 -14.90 3.47
C VAL A 186 -8.09 -16.04 4.28
N ALA A 187 -6.90 -15.83 4.84
CA ALA A 187 -6.24 -16.78 5.73
C ALA A 187 -5.29 -16.05 6.68
N ALA A 188 -5.01 -16.63 7.84
CA ALA A 188 -4.03 -16.10 8.80
C ALA A 188 -3.20 -17.23 9.40
N SER A 189 -1.99 -16.91 9.83
CA SER A 189 -1.14 -17.83 10.60
C SER A 189 -1.84 -18.31 11.88
N SER A 190 -1.68 -19.60 12.22
CA SER A 190 -2.37 -20.23 13.37
C SER A 190 -2.02 -19.64 14.73
N SER A 191 -0.89 -18.93 14.83
CA SER A 191 -0.42 -18.25 16.04
C SER A 191 -0.85 -16.77 16.09
N PHE A 192 -1.71 -16.32 15.17
CA PHE A 192 -2.26 -14.97 15.17
C PHE A 192 -3.13 -14.74 16.41
N LYS A 193 -2.77 -13.74 17.22
CA LYS A 193 -3.49 -13.38 18.45
C LYS A 193 -3.90 -11.92 18.33
N ILE A 194 -5.19 -11.65 18.50
CA ILE A 194 -5.72 -10.29 18.51
C ILE A 194 -5.07 -9.56 19.69
N ARG A 195 -4.23 -8.55 19.40
CA ARG A 195 -3.82 -7.60 20.43
C ARG A 195 -5.01 -6.68 20.65
N HIS A 196 -5.63 -6.78 21.83
CA HIS A 196 -6.65 -5.82 22.25
C HIS A 196 -5.94 -4.47 22.39
N LEU A 197 -6.16 -3.55 21.44
CA LEU A 197 -5.80 -2.15 21.63
C LEU A 197 -6.72 -1.63 22.74
N SER A 198 -6.22 -1.59 23.97
CA SER A 198 -6.88 -0.87 25.05
C SER A 198 -6.79 0.61 24.67
N SER A 199 -7.89 1.16 24.14
CA SER A 199 -8.07 2.60 24.06
C SER A 199 -8.11 3.12 25.50
N ARG A 200 -6.99 3.60 26.00
CA ARG A 200 -6.97 4.44 27.20
C ARG A 200 -7.65 5.76 26.84
N SER A 201 -8.98 5.80 27.02
CA SER A 201 -9.72 7.04 27.20
C SER A 201 -9.46 7.51 28.63
N SER A 202 -8.47 8.39 28.80
CA SER A 202 -8.30 9.19 30.01
C SER A 202 -9.12 10.47 29.84
N LEU A 203 -10.17 10.59 30.67
CA LEU A 203 -10.82 11.86 31.01
C LEU A 203 -9.89 12.71 31.86
#